data_AF-A0A4R1Y495-F1
#
_entry.id   AF-A0A4R1Y495-F1
#
_cell.length_a   1.000
_cell.length_b   1.000
_cell.length_c   1.000
_cell.angle_alpha   90.00
_cell.angle_beta   90.00
_cell.angle_gamma   90.00
#
_symmetry.space_group_name_H-M   'P 1'
#
loop_
_entity.id
_entity.type
_entity.pdbx_description
1 polymer ?
#
loop_
_entity_poly.entity_id
_entity_poly.type
_entity_poly.pdbx_seq_one_letter_code
_entity_poly.pdbx_strand_id
1 'polypeptide(L)'
;MSYFEELIRAKRYFNRWLRYRLAAPRVPKLERLFLGKAVVVAGSAPFSTRPQGWNDSFRVLTINASQVAAQGWLTQPPDATLMQFNQIEGLNAAAVEVRKVLQHKKTGLLCVLNWRHELDRLVRGLDTFDYRYNELMLISRHERIALMHRMTGRLNLELEGEAKWSNGIVGAALALASGAANVILTGIDPLSKGHQYNSLNLSRMHRETDLQALQIFREQRLPVFTADPHVAQSTKLALWPPRGI
;
A
#
# COMPACT_ATOMS: atom_id res chain seq x y z
N MET A 1 -0.92 -19.51 -28.09
CA MET A 1 -0.85 -20.05 -26.72
C MET A 1 -1.20 -21.52 -26.77
N SER A 2 -0.45 -22.37 -26.10
CA SER A 2 -0.67 -23.83 -26.14
C SER A 2 -1.79 -24.23 -25.19
N TYR A 3 -2.66 -25.16 -25.60
CA TYR A 3 -3.74 -25.74 -24.78
C TYR A 3 -3.26 -26.21 -23.39
N PHE A 4 -2.00 -26.65 -23.29
CA PHE A 4 -1.38 -27.09 -22.05
C PHE A 4 -1.14 -25.94 -21.05
N GLU A 5 -0.81 -24.74 -21.54
CA GLU A 5 -0.61 -23.55 -20.70
C GLU A 5 -1.93 -23.07 -20.10
N GLU A 6 -3.02 -23.15 -20.87
CA GLU A 6 -4.36 -22.81 -20.41
C GLU A 6 -4.84 -23.74 -19.29
N LEU A 7 -4.60 -25.05 -19.42
CA LEU A 7 -4.91 -26.04 -18.38
C LEU A 7 -4.14 -25.78 -17.07
N ILE A 8 -2.84 -25.47 -17.16
CA ILE A 8 -2.02 -25.13 -15.98
C ILE A 8 -2.56 -23.86 -15.32
N ARG A 9 -2.90 -22.84 -16.12
CA ARG A 9 -3.46 -21.58 -15.63
C ARG A 9 -4.81 -21.78 -14.95
N ALA A 10 -5.70 -22.57 -15.55
CA ALA A 10 -7.01 -22.92 -15.01
C ALA A 10 -6.89 -23.70 -13.70
N LYS A 11 -6.02 -24.72 -13.64
CA LYS A 11 -5.76 -25.49 -12.40
C LYS A 11 -5.21 -24.59 -11.29
N ARG A 12 -4.26 -23.70 -11.61
CA ARG A 12 -3.73 -22.71 -10.65
C ARG A 12 -4.81 -21.77 -10.16
N TYR A 13 -5.66 -21.26 -11.05
CA TYR A 13 -6.78 -20.39 -10.71
C TYR A 13 -7.73 -21.11 -9.75
N PHE A 14 -8.22 -22.30 -10.12
CA PHE A 14 -9.14 -23.09 -9.31
C PHE A 14 -8.57 -23.39 -7.93
N ASN A 15 -7.32 -23.83 -7.85
CA ASN A 15 -6.65 -24.09 -6.56
C ASN A 15 -6.56 -22.84 -5.68
N ARG A 16 -6.28 -21.66 -6.26
CA ARG A 16 -6.25 -20.41 -5.49
C ARG A 16 -7.64 -19.97 -5.05
N TRP A 17 -8.62 -20.10 -5.94
CA TRP A 17 -10.01 -19.77 -5.65
C TRP A 17 -10.53 -20.64 -4.51
N LEU A 18 -10.30 -21.95 -4.56
CA LEU A 18 -10.69 -22.89 -3.51
C LEU A 18 -10.03 -22.53 -2.18
N ARG A 19 -8.71 -22.30 -2.16
CA ARG A 19 -8.00 -21.88 -0.94
C ARG A 19 -8.51 -20.55 -0.38
N TYR A 20 -8.83 -19.58 -1.23
CA TYR A 20 -9.41 -18.30 -0.82
C TYR A 20 -10.80 -18.50 -0.19
N ARG A 21 -11.66 -19.32 -0.81
CA ARG A 21 -12.99 -19.64 -0.28
C ARG A 21 -12.92 -20.38 1.05
N LEU A 22 -12.06 -21.39 1.16
CA LEU A 22 -11.87 -22.17 2.39
C LEU A 22 -11.28 -21.32 3.53
N ALA A 23 -10.35 -20.42 3.22
CA ALA A 23 -9.77 -19.52 4.22
C ALA A 23 -10.77 -18.48 4.75
N ALA A 24 -11.87 -18.22 4.02
CA ALA A 24 -12.89 -17.23 4.36
C ALA A 24 -12.31 -15.94 4.97
N PRO A 25 -11.34 -15.29 4.29
CA PRO A 25 -10.54 -14.23 4.88
C PRO A 25 -11.40 -13.04 5.27
N ARG A 26 -11.09 -12.47 6.44
CA ARG A 26 -11.70 -11.22 6.90
C ARG A 26 -11.01 -10.05 6.22
N VAL A 27 -11.74 -8.95 6.07
CA VAL A 27 -11.14 -7.68 5.63
C VAL A 27 -10.38 -7.08 6.82
N PRO A 28 -9.07 -6.79 6.68
CA PRO A 28 -8.30 -6.14 7.73
C PRO A 28 -8.85 -4.74 8.00
N LYS A 29 -8.85 -4.34 9.27
CA LYS A 29 -9.44 -3.08 9.74
C LYS A 29 -8.53 -2.40 10.75
N LEU A 30 -8.35 -1.10 10.57
CA LEU A 30 -7.58 -0.20 11.44
C LEU A 30 -8.48 0.90 12.03
N GLU A 31 -9.72 0.55 12.39
CA GLU A 31 -10.75 1.50 12.84
C GLU A 31 -10.26 2.38 14.01
N ARG A 32 -9.52 1.81 14.97
CA ARG A 32 -8.93 2.55 16.10
C ARG A 32 -8.04 3.72 15.66
N LEU A 33 -7.32 3.56 14.53
CA LEU A 33 -6.42 4.59 14.01
C LEU A 33 -7.13 5.53 13.04
N PHE A 34 -8.00 5.01 12.18
CA PHE A 34 -8.44 5.72 10.98
C PHE A 34 -9.91 6.17 10.98
N LEU A 35 -10.77 5.62 11.84
CA LEU A 35 -12.20 5.93 11.82
C LEU A 35 -12.46 7.44 11.98
N GLY A 36 -13.12 8.03 11.00
CA GLY A 36 -13.47 9.46 10.98
C GLY A 36 -12.28 10.41 10.78
N LYS A 37 -11.07 9.91 10.51
CA LYS A 37 -9.86 10.74 10.33
C LYS A 37 -9.56 11.02 8.86
N ALA A 38 -8.81 12.09 8.61
CA ALA A 38 -8.14 12.31 7.33
C ALA A 38 -6.84 11.50 7.31
N VAL A 39 -6.77 10.47 6.47
CA VAL A 39 -5.63 9.55 6.38
C VAL A 39 -4.79 9.88 5.17
N VAL A 40 -3.51 10.13 5.39
CA VAL A 40 -2.52 10.45 4.36
C VAL A 40 -1.75 9.19 4.06
N VAL A 41 -1.87 8.69 2.85
CA VAL A 41 -1.14 7.52 2.38
C VAL A 41 0.07 8.00 1.60
N ALA A 42 1.25 7.90 2.21
CA ALA A 42 2.50 8.35 1.64
C ALA A 42 3.20 7.20 0.90
N GLY A 43 3.42 7.34 -0.40
CA GLY A 43 4.19 6.40 -1.23
C GLY A 43 5.61 6.88 -1.54
N SER A 44 6.32 6.12 -2.37
CA SER A 44 7.74 6.32 -2.66
C SER A 44 8.03 6.95 -4.04
N ALA A 45 7.04 7.59 -4.67
CA ALA A 45 7.30 8.37 -5.88
C ALA A 45 8.25 9.56 -5.58
N PRO A 46 8.97 10.09 -6.58
CA PRO A 46 10.00 11.11 -6.37
C PRO A 46 9.54 12.42 -5.73
N PHE A 47 8.24 12.69 -5.73
CA PHE A 47 7.66 13.87 -5.11
C PHE A 47 6.53 13.43 -4.17
N SER A 48 6.57 13.91 -2.93
CA SER A 48 5.44 13.85 -2.01
C SER A 48 5.14 15.26 -1.49
N THR A 49 3.88 15.66 -1.61
CA THR A 49 3.38 16.97 -1.20
C THR A 49 2.72 16.84 0.17
N ARG A 50 3.10 17.71 1.11
CA ARG A 50 2.40 17.86 2.38
C ARG A 50 0.95 18.30 2.11
N PRO A 51 -0.07 17.56 2.57
CA PRO A 51 -1.46 17.98 2.42
C PRO A 51 -1.71 19.35 3.04
N GLN A 52 -2.48 20.20 2.35
CA GLN A 52 -2.93 21.48 2.89
C GLN A 52 -3.81 21.26 4.13
N GLY A 53 -3.74 22.21 5.09
CA GLY A 53 -4.51 22.14 6.34
C GLY A 53 -3.93 21.17 7.38
N TRP A 54 -2.68 20.71 7.18
CA TRP A 54 -2.02 19.77 8.07
C TRP A 54 -2.09 20.17 9.55
N ASN A 55 -2.61 19.26 10.37
CA ASN A 55 -2.69 19.40 11.82
C ASN A 55 -2.74 18.00 12.48
N ASP A 56 -2.88 17.94 13.80
CA ASP A 56 -2.82 16.69 14.59
C ASP A 56 -4.03 15.75 14.39
N SER A 57 -5.05 16.18 13.64
CA SER A 57 -6.19 15.32 13.27
C SER A 57 -5.86 14.38 12.11
N PHE A 58 -4.81 14.67 11.34
CA PHE A 58 -4.35 13.81 10.26
C PHE A 58 -3.73 12.54 10.83
N ARG A 59 -3.84 11.45 10.08
CA ARG A 59 -3.15 10.19 10.35
C ARG A 59 -2.32 9.80 9.15
N VAL A 60 -1.17 9.20 9.37
CA VAL A 60 -0.20 8.91 8.32
C VAL A 60 0.01 7.41 8.20
N LEU A 61 -0.27 6.89 7.00
CA LEU A 61 0.05 5.54 6.58
C LEU A 61 1.19 5.60 5.56
N THR A 62 2.38 5.12 5.93
CA THR A 62 3.51 5.04 5.00
C THR A 62 3.57 3.67 4.32
N ILE A 63 4.13 3.62 3.12
CA ILE A 63 4.32 2.42 2.32
C ILE A 63 5.81 2.10 2.27
N ASN A 64 6.19 0.94 2.85
CA ASN A 64 7.58 0.53 2.99
C ASN A 64 8.44 1.67 3.61
N ALA A 65 9.45 2.16 2.89
CA ALA A 65 10.35 3.22 3.33
C ALA A 65 9.86 4.66 3.05
N SER A 66 8.62 4.86 2.57
CA SER A 66 8.18 6.20 2.14
C SER A 66 8.16 7.27 3.24
N GLN A 67 8.26 6.89 4.51
CA GLN A 67 8.48 7.84 5.59
C GLN A 67 9.75 8.69 5.39
N VAL A 68 10.77 8.14 4.72
CA VAL A 68 12.01 8.87 4.40
C VAL A 68 11.77 9.84 3.24
N ALA A 69 10.96 9.47 2.26
CA ALA A 69 10.59 10.34 1.13
C ALA A 69 9.70 11.50 1.60
N ALA A 70 8.92 11.26 2.65
CA ALA A 70 8.07 12.25 3.30
C ALA A 70 8.78 13.09 4.36
N GLN A 71 10.05 12.82 4.69
CA GLN A 71 10.73 13.44 5.85
C GLN A 71 10.79 14.98 5.80
N GLY A 72 10.66 15.58 4.61
CA GLY A 72 10.58 17.03 4.46
C GLY A 72 9.35 17.67 5.10
N TRP A 73 8.31 16.87 5.38
CA TRP A 73 7.07 17.35 6.02
C TRP A 73 6.53 16.43 7.11
N LEU A 74 6.90 15.15 7.11
CA LEU A 74 6.57 14.18 8.14
C LEU A 74 7.65 14.22 9.23
N THR A 75 7.44 15.05 10.24
CA THR A 75 8.39 15.26 11.34
C THR A 75 8.24 14.25 12.48
N GLN A 76 7.08 13.60 12.58
CA GLN A 76 6.80 12.55 13.56
C GLN A 76 6.81 11.17 12.89
N PRO A 77 7.04 10.09 13.65
CA PRO A 77 6.83 8.74 13.14
C PRO A 77 5.42 8.58 12.55
N PRO A 78 5.26 7.81 11.45
CA PRO A 78 3.93 7.55 10.92
C PRO A 78 3.09 6.75 11.92
N ASP A 79 1.78 7.00 11.92
CA ASP A 79 0.83 6.24 12.75
C ASP A 79 0.81 4.76 12.35
N ALA A 80 0.97 4.47 11.07
CA ALA A 80 1.10 3.13 10.56
C ALA A 80 2.05 3.02 9.36
N THR A 81 2.65 1.85 9.18
CA THR A 81 3.45 1.50 8.00
C THR A 81 2.94 0.21 7.39
N LEU A 82 2.62 0.21 6.09
CA LEU A 82 2.35 -1.00 5.32
C LEU A 82 3.64 -1.47 4.64
N MET A 83 4.23 -2.57 5.15
CA MET A 83 5.51 -3.08 4.69
C MET A 83 5.35 -4.43 3.99
N GLN A 84 5.95 -4.59 2.81
CA GLN A 84 6.05 -5.89 2.15
C GLN A 84 7.13 -6.74 2.81
N PHE A 85 6.86 -8.03 3.07
CA PHE A 85 7.82 -8.95 3.71
C PHE A 85 9.23 -8.93 3.09
N ASN A 86 9.31 -8.80 1.76
CA ASN A 86 10.57 -8.78 1.03
C ASN A 86 11.46 -7.58 1.41
N GLN A 87 10.90 -6.49 1.93
CA GLN A 87 11.72 -5.36 2.40
C GLN A 87 12.51 -5.70 3.67
N ILE A 88 12.07 -6.71 4.42
CA ILE A 88 12.65 -7.10 5.70
C ILE A 88 13.78 -8.09 5.49
N GLU A 89 13.58 -9.12 4.65
CA GLU A 89 14.56 -10.20 4.47
C GLU A 89 15.09 -10.35 3.03
N GLY A 90 14.58 -9.55 2.10
CA GLY A 90 14.99 -9.61 0.70
C GLY A 90 16.44 -9.22 0.50
N LEU A 91 17.12 -9.94 -0.39
CA LEU A 91 18.53 -9.71 -0.72
C LEU A 91 18.72 -8.84 -1.96
N ASN A 92 17.63 -8.45 -2.64
CA ASN A 92 17.75 -7.57 -3.80
C ASN A 92 18.12 -6.13 -3.39
N ALA A 93 18.73 -5.38 -4.30
CA ALA A 93 19.24 -4.02 -4.04
C ALA A 93 18.18 -3.08 -3.46
N ALA A 94 16.93 -3.16 -3.94
CA ALA A 94 15.84 -2.34 -3.44
C ALA A 94 15.51 -2.64 -1.96
N ALA A 95 15.49 -3.92 -1.55
CA ALA A 95 15.27 -4.32 -0.17
C ALA A 95 16.43 -3.91 0.75
N VAL A 96 17.67 -4.01 0.26
CA VAL A 96 18.86 -3.54 1.00
C VAL A 96 18.79 -2.03 1.23
N GLU A 97 18.48 -1.25 0.20
CA GLU A 97 18.36 0.21 0.32
C GLU A 97 17.21 0.60 1.25
N VAL A 98 16.06 -0.08 1.17
CA VAL A 98 14.95 0.13 2.10
C VAL A 98 15.38 -0.08 3.55
N ARG A 99 16.10 -1.15 3.88
CA ARG A 99 16.60 -1.35 5.25
C ARG A 99 17.58 -0.27 5.68
N LYS A 100 18.48 0.14 4.79
CA LYS A 100 19.45 1.22 5.06
C LYS A 100 18.76 2.54 5.40
N VAL A 101 17.77 2.96 4.61
CA VAL A 101 17.07 4.23 4.88
C VAL A 101 16.12 4.16 6.08
N LEU A 102 15.64 2.95 6.41
CA LEU A 102 14.80 2.70 7.58
C LEU A 102 15.59 2.50 8.87
N GLN A 103 16.91 2.53 8.82
CA GLN A 103 17.74 2.27 9.98
C GLN A 103 17.42 3.23 11.14
N HIS A 104 17.23 2.68 12.34
CA HIS A 104 16.86 3.41 13.57
C HIS A 104 15.51 4.17 13.49
N LYS A 105 14.69 3.92 12.47
CA LYS A 105 13.37 4.54 12.36
C LYS A 105 12.32 3.73 13.10
N LYS A 106 11.15 4.34 13.29
CA LYS A 106 10.02 3.71 13.96
C LYS A 106 8.67 4.05 13.33
N THR A 107 7.66 3.26 13.65
CA THR A 107 6.24 3.47 13.30
C THR A 107 5.36 3.18 14.49
N GLY A 108 4.11 3.67 14.49
CA GLY A 108 3.11 3.23 15.47
C GLY A 108 2.75 1.76 15.24
N LEU A 109 1.92 1.52 14.23
CA LEU A 109 1.50 0.18 13.81
C LEU A 109 2.27 -0.29 12.57
N LEU A 110 2.98 -1.41 12.68
CA LEU A 110 3.58 -2.09 11.53
C LEU A 110 2.61 -3.12 10.97
N CYS A 111 2.17 -2.94 9.72
CA CYS A 111 1.37 -3.89 8.96
C CYS A 111 2.26 -4.65 7.96
N VAL A 112 2.59 -5.91 8.23
CA VAL A 112 3.44 -6.73 7.35
C VAL A 112 2.59 -7.56 6.39
N LEU A 113 2.77 -7.33 5.09
CA LEU A 113 2.06 -8.05 4.03
C LEU A 113 2.71 -9.39 3.71
N ASN A 114 1.91 -10.46 3.76
CA ASN A 114 2.23 -11.82 3.32
C ASN A 114 3.51 -12.38 3.98
N TRP A 115 3.67 -12.14 5.29
CA TRP A 115 4.62 -12.90 6.10
C TRP A 115 4.17 -14.36 6.18
N ARG A 116 5.10 -15.30 6.01
CA ARG A 116 4.81 -16.76 5.95
C ARG A 116 5.71 -17.59 6.85
N HIS A 117 6.52 -16.93 7.65
CA HIS A 117 7.46 -17.55 8.57
C HIS A 117 7.02 -17.29 10.01
N GLU A 118 7.75 -17.88 10.95
CA GLU A 118 7.53 -17.62 12.36
C GLU A 118 7.76 -16.15 12.72
N LEU A 119 7.07 -15.69 13.76
CA LEU A 119 7.14 -14.32 14.25
C LEU A 119 8.58 -13.95 14.68
N ASP A 120 9.32 -14.86 15.30
CA ASP A 120 10.69 -14.56 15.76
C ASP A 120 11.63 -14.22 14.61
N ARG A 121 11.42 -14.81 13.42
CA ARG A 121 12.20 -14.48 12.23
C ARG A 121 11.90 -13.07 11.75
N LEU A 122 10.65 -12.62 11.86
CA LEU A 122 10.26 -11.25 11.54
C LEU A 122 10.96 -10.27 12.48
N VAL A 123 10.87 -10.54 13.79
CA VAL A 123 11.48 -9.69 14.83
C VAL A 123 12.98 -9.57 14.61
N ARG A 124 13.70 -10.69 14.44
CA ARG A 124 15.14 -10.67 14.14
C ARG A 124 15.46 -9.90 12.86
N GLY A 125 14.65 -10.08 11.81
CA GLY A 125 14.82 -9.36 10.55
C GLY A 125 14.73 -7.83 10.74
N LEU A 126 13.75 -7.37 11.51
CA LEU A 126 13.58 -5.95 11.84
C LEU A 126 14.69 -5.41 12.76
N ASP A 127 15.16 -6.23 13.71
CA ASP A 127 16.27 -5.87 14.61
C ASP A 127 17.59 -5.68 13.87
N THR A 128 17.83 -6.35 12.73
CA THR A 128 19.08 -6.19 11.96
C THR A 128 19.34 -4.76 11.47
N PHE A 129 18.29 -3.93 11.39
CA PHE A 129 18.40 -2.51 11.04
C PHE A 129 17.71 -1.60 12.07
N ASP A 130 17.46 -2.11 13.29
CA ASP A 130 16.87 -1.36 14.40
C ASP A 130 15.57 -0.63 14.05
N TYR A 131 14.67 -1.28 13.29
CA TYR A 131 13.36 -0.71 12.98
C TYR A 131 12.33 -1.05 14.04
N ARG A 132 11.79 -0.02 14.70
CA ARG A 132 10.89 -0.18 15.85
C ARG A 132 9.42 0.03 15.50
N TYR A 133 8.54 -0.61 16.25
CA TYR A 133 7.10 -0.45 16.14
C TYR A 133 6.45 -0.60 17.52
N ASN A 134 5.31 0.03 17.73
CA ASN A 134 4.53 -0.13 18.98
C ASN A 134 3.61 -1.35 18.88
N GLU A 135 3.01 -1.56 17.71
CA GLU A 135 2.07 -2.65 17.44
C GLU A 135 2.40 -3.34 16.11
N LEU A 136 2.04 -4.62 15.99
CA LEU A 136 2.26 -5.42 14.79
C LEU A 136 0.95 -6.06 14.32
N MET A 137 0.68 -5.97 13.03
CA MET A 137 -0.39 -6.69 12.34
C MET A 137 0.18 -7.44 11.13
N LEU A 138 -0.09 -8.75 11.04
CA LEU A 138 0.22 -9.53 9.85
C LEU A 138 -1.02 -9.56 8.95
N ILE A 139 -0.85 -9.18 7.69
CA ILE A 139 -1.93 -9.20 6.69
C ILE A 139 -1.56 -10.23 5.64
N SER A 140 -2.29 -11.35 5.61
CA SER A 140 -2.10 -12.41 4.64
C SER A 140 -2.48 -11.96 3.23
N ARG A 141 -2.06 -12.74 2.23
CA ARG A 141 -2.50 -12.53 0.84
C ARG A 141 -4.02 -12.62 0.71
N HIS A 142 -4.66 -13.55 1.40
CA HIS A 142 -6.11 -13.73 1.30
C HIS A 142 -6.87 -12.53 1.90
N GLU A 143 -6.42 -11.99 3.02
CA GLU A 143 -6.99 -10.77 3.62
C GLU A 143 -6.81 -9.55 2.72
N ARG A 144 -5.63 -9.41 2.10
CA ARG A 144 -5.39 -8.38 1.08
C ARG A 144 -6.33 -8.53 -0.14
N ILE A 145 -6.54 -9.75 -0.63
CA ILE A 145 -7.49 -10.01 -1.72
C ILE A 145 -8.91 -9.67 -1.27
N ALA A 146 -9.31 -10.05 -0.05
CA ALA A 146 -10.63 -9.75 0.49
C ALA A 146 -10.87 -8.24 0.61
N LEU A 147 -9.86 -7.49 1.08
CA LEU A 147 -9.88 -6.04 1.13
C LEU A 147 -10.13 -5.45 -0.25
N MET A 148 -9.30 -5.80 -1.23
CA MET A 148 -9.43 -5.22 -2.56
C MET A 148 -10.71 -5.67 -3.26
N HIS A 149 -11.16 -6.90 -3.06
CA HIS A 149 -12.45 -7.37 -3.57
C HIS A 149 -13.61 -6.56 -2.98
N ARG A 150 -13.60 -6.28 -1.67
CA ARG A 150 -14.60 -5.41 -1.03
C ARG A 150 -14.59 -4.00 -1.61
N MET A 151 -13.40 -3.43 -1.82
CA MET A 151 -13.27 -2.04 -2.26
C MET A 151 -13.49 -1.85 -3.77
N THR A 152 -13.31 -2.89 -4.58
CA THR A 152 -13.42 -2.79 -6.05
C THR A 152 -14.62 -3.54 -6.63
N GLY A 153 -15.26 -4.42 -5.86
CA GLY A 153 -16.27 -5.36 -6.35
C GLY A 153 -15.72 -6.45 -7.27
N ARG A 154 -14.39 -6.52 -7.48
CA ARG A 154 -13.74 -7.46 -8.40
C ARG A 154 -12.83 -8.42 -7.66
N LEU A 155 -13.09 -9.71 -7.79
CA LEU A 155 -12.20 -10.73 -7.24
C LEU A 155 -10.97 -10.87 -8.13
N ASN A 156 -9.79 -10.57 -7.56
CA ASN A 156 -8.50 -10.79 -8.20
C ASN A 156 -7.62 -11.66 -7.29
N LEU A 157 -7.26 -12.84 -7.76
CA LEU A 157 -6.48 -13.81 -6.99
C LEU A 157 -4.96 -13.58 -7.03
N GLU A 158 -4.53 -12.44 -7.60
CA GLU A 158 -3.14 -11.98 -7.70
C GLU A 158 -2.22 -13.07 -8.29
N LEU A 159 -2.67 -13.73 -9.37
CA LEU A 159 -2.00 -14.90 -9.97
C LEU A 159 -0.58 -14.61 -10.41
N GLU A 160 -0.38 -13.43 -10.98
CA GLU A 160 0.86 -12.91 -11.56
C GLU A 160 1.25 -11.59 -10.88
N GLY A 161 2.48 -11.12 -11.11
CA GLY A 161 2.98 -9.87 -10.54
C GLY A 161 2.20 -8.65 -11.03
N GLU A 162 2.03 -8.54 -12.34
CA GLU A 162 1.32 -7.43 -13.01
C GLU A 162 -0.14 -7.31 -12.59
N ALA A 163 -0.78 -8.44 -12.27
CA ALA A 163 -2.14 -8.46 -11.76
C ALA A 163 -2.29 -7.90 -10.34
N LYS A 164 -1.21 -7.61 -9.60
CA LYS A 164 -1.30 -7.06 -8.25
C LYS A 164 -1.53 -5.55 -8.27
N TRP A 165 -2.20 -5.06 -7.23
CA TRP A 165 -2.21 -3.64 -6.91
C TRP A 165 -0.91 -3.23 -6.21
N SER A 166 -0.47 -1.98 -6.35
CA SER A 166 0.63 -1.49 -5.53
C SER A 166 0.21 -1.36 -4.06
N ASN A 167 1.19 -1.38 -3.17
CA ASN A 167 0.93 -1.20 -1.74
C ASN A 167 0.34 0.18 -1.42
N GLY A 168 0.56 1.20 -2.26
CA GLY A 168 -0.08 2.50 -2.11
C GLY A 168 -1.60 2.43 -2.29
N ILE A 169 -2.06 1.74 -3.33
CA ILE A 169 -3.49 1.52 -3.58
C ILE A 169 -4.10 0.62 -2.49
N VAL A 170 -3.38 -0.40 -2.05
CA VAL A 170 -3.83 -1.25 -0.93
C VAL A 170 -3.90 -0.46 0.38
N GLY A 171 -2.96 0.45 0.64
CA GLY A 171 -3.00 1.35 1.80
C GLY A 171 -4.22 2.27 1.76
N ALA A 172 -4.55 2.82 0.60
CA ALA A 172 -5.76 3.62 0.41
C ALA A 172 -7.04 2.80 0.66
N ALA A 173 -7.13 1.60 0.08
CA ALA A 173 -8.23 0.68 0.31
C ALA A 173 -8.38 0.31 1.79
N LEU A 174 -7.26 0.06 2.49
CA LEU A 174 -7.24 -0.25 3.92
C LEU A 174 -7.77 0.93 4.75
N ALA A 175 -7.33 2.15 4.45
CA ALA A 175 -7.82 3.35 5.12
C ALA A 175 -9.33 3.55 4.92
N LEU A 176 -9.83 3.42 3.69
CA LEU A 176 -11.26 3.47 3.38
C LEU A 176 -12.06 2.40 4.12
N ALA A 177 -11.63 1.14 4.05
CA ALA A 177 -12.29 0.02 4.71
C ALA A 177 -12.27 0.13 6.25
N SER A 178 -11.35 0.92 6.79
CA SER A 178 -11.23 1.25 8.22
C SER A 178 -12.05 2.46 8.63
N GLY A 179 -12.83 3.06 7.71
CA GLY A 179 -13.73 4.17 8.01
C GLY A 179 -13.07 5.56 8.00
N ALA A 180 -11.95 5.73 7.29
CA ALA A 180 -11.37 7.06 7.09
C ALA A 180 -12.39 8.01 6.47
N ALA A 181 -12.49 9.23 7.02
CA ALA A 181 -13.38 10.26 6.48
C ALA A 181 -12.86 10.76 5.13
N ASN A 182 -11.54 10.89 4.99
CA ASN A 182 -10.85 11.24 3.76
C ASN A 182 -9.57 10.41 3.63
N VAL A 183 -9.23 10.01 2.42
CA VAL A 183 -7.95 9.37 2.09
C VAL A 183 -7.20 10.22 1.10
N ILE A 184 -6.00 10.66 1.45
CA ILE A 184 -5.20 11.61 0.68
C ILE A 184 -3.92 10.90 0.25
N LEU A 185 -3.78 10.67 -1.05
CA LEU A 185 -2.61 10.04 -1.65
C LEU A 185 -1.52 11.09 -1.89
N THR A 186 -0.30 10.78 -1.47
CA THR A 186 0.88 11.55 -1.85
C THR A 186 2.08 10.66 -2.08
N GLY A 187 2.94 10.97 -3.05
CA GLY A 187 4.02 10.08 -3.45
C GLY A 187 3.52 8.78 -4.09
N ILE A 188 2.28 8.77 -4.62
CA ILE A 188 1.65 7.62 -5.27
C ILE A 188 1.19 8.06 -6.66
N ASP A 189 2.06 7.82 -7.65
CA ASP A 189 1.77 8.09 -9.06
C ASP A 189 1.87 6.78 -9.87
N PRO A 190 0.75 6.19 -10.32
CA PRO A 190 0.75 5.00 -11.17
C PRO A 190 1.48 5.19 -12.52
N LEU A 191 1.65 6.43 -12.97
CA LEU A 191 2.26 6.79 -14.26
C LEU A 191 3.73 7.19 -14.13
N SER A 192 4.26 7.33 -12.91
CA SER A 192 5.66 7.63 -12.67
C SER A 192 6.59 6.51 -13.16
N LYS A 193 7.74 6.90 -13.73
CA LYS A 193 8.75 5.98 -14.29
C LYS A 193 9.74 5.42 -13.25
N GLY A 194 9.60 5.70 -11.96
CA GLY A 194 10.58 5.24 -10.95
C GLY A 194 10.15 5.36 -9.49
N HIS A 195 10.93 4.71 -8.62
CA HIS A 195 10.88 4.86 -7.15
C HIS A 195 12.08 5.71 -6.71
N GLN A 196 11.91 6.60 -5.74
CA GLN A 196 12.96 7.54 -5.31
C GLN A 196 14.24 6.85 -4.77
N TYR A 197 14.16 5.56 -4.40
CA TYR A 197 15.28 4.75 -3.89
C TYR A 197 15.92 3.82 -4.94
N ASN A 198 15.48 3.85 -6.20
CA ASN A 198 16.02 2.97 -7.24
C ASN A 198 16.66 3.79 -8.36
N SER A 199 17.99 3.76 -8.45
CA SER A 199 18.75 4.13 -9.66
C SER A 199 18.52 3.15 -10.83
N LEU A 200 17.76 2.09 -10.59
CA LEU A 200 17.35 1.08 -11.56
C LEU A 200 15.99 1.49 -12.14
N ASN A 201 15.98 2.02 -13.38
CA ASN A 201 14.80 2.41 -14.17
C ASN A 201 13.86 1.22 -14.50
N LEU A 202 13.41 0.46 -13.51
CA LEU A 202 12.48 -0.64 -13.67
C LEU A 202 11.07 -0.09 -13.92
N SER A 203 10.42 -0.55 -14.98
CA SER A 203 9.04 -0.19 -15.30
C SER A 203 8.10 -0.60 -14.16
N ARG A 204 7.17 0.30 -13.80
CA ARG A 204 6.22 0.05 -12.71
C ARG A 204 5.23 -1.03 -13.13
N MET A 205 5.37 -2.22 -12.54
CA MET A 205 4.63 -3.45 -12.87
C MET A 205 3.10 -3.36 -12.67
N HIS A 206 2.61 -2.41 -11.87
CA HIS A 206 1.19 -2.36 -11.42
C HIS A 206 0.39 -1.19 -12.02
N ARG A 207 0.87 -0.55 -13.09
CA ARG A 207 0.28 0.68 -13.62
C ARG A 207 -1.21 0.53 -13.94
N GLU A 208 -1.58 -0.48 -14.71
CA GLU A 208 -2.96 -0.65 -15.18
C GLU A 208 -3.92 -1.01 -14.05
N THR A 209 -3.53 -1.91 -13.16
CA THR A 209 -4.34 -2.33 -12.00
C THR A 209 -4.54 -1.21 -11.00
N ASP A 210 -3.52 -0.36 -10.77
CA ASP A 210 -3.63 0.83 -9.93
C ASP A 210 -4.59 1.86 -10.53
N LEU A 211 -4.48 2.15 -11.83
CA LEU A 211 -5.37 3.09 -12.52
C LEU A 211 -6.82 2.61 -12.49
N GLN A 212 -7.06 1.31 -12.72
CA GLN A 212 -8.39 0.72 -12.62
C GLN A 212 -8.97 0.86 -11.21
N ALA A 213 -8.18 0.63 -10.16
CA ALA A 213 -8.65 0.78 -8.79
C ALA A 213 -9.03 2.24 -8.48
N LEU A 214 -8.20 3.21 -8.87
CA LEU A 214 -8.49 4.64 -8.68
C LEU A 214 -9.73 5.08 -9.45
N GLN A 215 -9.92 4.57 -10.67
CA GLN A 215 -11.14 4.79 -11.45
C GLN A 215 -12.37 4.27 -10.71
N ILE A 216 -12.31 3.05 -10.16
CA ILE A 216 -13.42 2.47 -9.39
C ILE A 216 -13.72 3.31 -8.14
N PHE A 217 -12.69 3.74 -7.40
CA PHE A 217 -12.88 4.58 -6.22
C PHE A 217 -13.59 5.89 -6.57
N ARG A 218 -13.23 6.50 -7.71
CA ARG A 218 -13.89 7.71 -8.22
C ARG A 218 -15.34 7.45 -8.64
N GLU A 219 -15.59 6.38 -9.41
CA GLU A 219 -16.94 6.02 -9.88
C GLU A 219 -17.89 5.72 -8.71
N GLN A 220 -17.37 5.12 -7.64
CA GLN A 220 -18.09 4.88 -6.39
C GLN A 220 -18.18 6.11 -5.48
N ARG A 221 -17.62 7.26 -5.88
CA ARG A 221 -17.55 8.51 -5.09
C ARG A 221 -16.95 8.31 -3.70
N LEU A 222 -15.95 7.42 -3.59
CA LEU A 222 -15.19 7.26 -2.35
C LEU A 222 -14.35 8.52 -2.08
N PRO A 223 -14.12 8.90 -0.82
CA PRO A 223 -13.44 10.14 -0.46
C PRO A 223 -11.92 10.01 -0.61
N VAL A 224 -11.46 9.75 -1.84
CA VAL A 224 -10.05 9.59 -2.21
C VAL A 224 -9.58 10.81 -3.00
N PHE A 225 -8.52 11.42 -2.50
CA PHE A 225 -7.90 12.61 -3.06
C PHE A 225 -6.42 12.36 -3.29
N THR A 226 -5.76 13.26 -4.00
CA THR A 226 -4.31 13.35 -4.02
C THR A 226 -3.84 14.73 -3.58
N ALA A 227 -2.72 14.81 -2.86
CA ALA A 227 -2.06 16.08 -2.56
C ALA A 227 -1.13 16.54 -3.71
N ASP A 228 -0.91 15.69 -4.73
CA ASP A 228 0.05 15.93 -5.79
C ASP A 228 -0.66 16.42 -7.07
N PRO A 229 -0.49 17.69 -7.50
CA PRO A 229 -1.23 18.25 -8.65
C PRO A 229 -1.05 17.49 -9.96
N HIS A 230 0.15 16.99 -10.22
CA HIS A 230 0.44 16.20 -11.43
C HIS A 230 -0.30 14.85 -11.43
N VAL A 231 -0.49 14.23 -10.27
CA VAL A 231 -1.27 13.00 -10.13
C VAL A 231 -2.75 13.29 -10.35
N ALA A 232 -3.27 14.39 -9.82
CA ALA A 232 -4.67 14.79 -10.03
C ALA A 232 -4.96 14.95 -11.53
N GLN A 233 -4.07 15.65 -12.25
CA GLN A 233 -4.20 15.87 -13.69
C GLN A 233 -4.18 14.56 -14.49
N SER A 234 -3.30 13.63 -14.14
CA SER A 234 -3.04 12.43 -14.93
C SER A 234 -3.98 11.26 -14.62
N THR A 235 -4.49 11.18 -13.38
CA THR A 235 -5.40 10.12 -12.92
C THR A 235 -6.85 10.55 -12.85
N LYS A 236 -7.12 11.87 -12.98
CA LYS A 236 -8.43 12.49 -12.75
C LYS A 236 -8.98 12.26 -11.33
N LEU A 237 -8.11 12.04 -10.36
CA LEU A 237 -8.45 12.13 -8.94
C LEU A 237 -8.69 13.58 -8.55
N ALA A 238 -9.55 13.80 -7.55
CA ALA A 238 -9.71 15.12 -6.97
C ALA A 238 -8.43 15.55 -6.21
N LEU A 239 -8.04 16.81 -6.36
CA LEU A 239 -6.95 17.39 -5.58
C LEU A 239 -7.43 17.67 -4.14
N TRP A 240 -6.55 17.47 -3.16
CA TRP A 240 -6.77 17.90 -1.78
C TRP A 240 -6.26 19.34 -1.56
N PRO A 241 -7.00 20.19 -0.83
CA PRO A 241 -8.36 19.98 -0.36
C PRO A 241 -9.32 20.05 -1.55
N PRO A 242 -10.48 19.36 -1.50
CA PRO A 242 -11.50 19.55 -2.52
C PRO A 242 -11.84 21.03 -2.63
N ARG A 243 -11.84 21.57 -3.85
CA ARG A 243 -12.33 22.94 -4.07
C ARG A 243 -13.78 22.98 -3.59
N GLY A 244 -14.11 23.99 -2.78
CA GLY A 244 -15.41 24.12 -2.13
C GLY A 244 -16.55 23.90 -3.12
N ILE A 245 -17.54 23.10 -2.69
CA ILE A 245 -18.88 23.12 -3.27
C ILE A 245 -19.55 24.41 -2.82
#